data_AF-A0A6P2ARA7-F1
#
_entry.id   AF-A0A6P2ARA7-F1
#
_cell.length_a   1.000
_cell.length_b   1.000
_cell.length_c   1.000
_cell.angle_alpha   90.00
_cell.angle_beta   90.00
_cell.angle_gamma   90.00
#
_symmetry.space_group_name_H-M   'P 1'
#
loop_
_entity.id
_entity.type
_entity.pdbx_description
1 polymer ?
#
loop_
_entity_poly.entity_id
_entity_poly.type
_entity_poly.pdbx_seq_one_letter_code
_entity_poly.pdbx_strand_id
1 'polypeptide(L)'
;MLALLAANATEPSIAVEILTRMVSFPGIVFVFAGTIAIVAIVFGTVTQTLQTREREQTRREIAAYLAEGMIDSDTAEMLLKRGKRNSRKKNIDC
;
A
#
# COMPACT_ATOMS: atom_id res chain seq x y z
N MET A 1 34.95 29.80 23.50
CA MET A 1 33.95 29.21 24.44
C MET A 1 32.73 28.64 23.72
N LEU A 2 32.22 29.25 22.63
CA LEU A 2 31.10 28.70 21.82
C LEU A 2 31.44 27.45 20.98
N ALA A 3 32.70 27.25 20.59
CA ALA A 3 33.10 26.10 19.77
C ALA A 3 33.13 24.75 20.53
N LEU A 4 33.19 24.78 21.87
CA LEU A 4 33.31 23.58 22.70
C LEU A 4 31.95 22.91 22.96
N LEU A 5 30.83 23.63 22.74
CA LEU A 5 29.47 23.11 22.96
C LEU A 5 28.91 22.36 21.74
N ALA A 6 29.40 22.63 20.54
CA ALA A 6 28.96 21.95 19.31
C ALA A 6 29.60 20.56 19.12
N ALA A 7 30.75 20.31 19.76
CA ALA A 7 31.45 19.02 19.70
C ALA A 7 30.83 17.94 20.61
N ASN A 8 29.93 18.32 21.53
CA ASN A 8 29.34 17.42 22.53
C ASN A 8 27.98 16.83 22.12
N ALA A 9 27.53 17.04 20.87
CA ALA A 9 26.28 16.47 20.35
C ALA A 9 26.49 15.16 19.55
N THR A 10 27.72 14.67 19.51
CA THR A 10 28.11 13.41 18.85
C THR A 10 28.96 12.59 19.81
N GLU A 11 28.38 12.21 20.94
CA GLU A 11 28.74 10.94 21.56
C GLU A 11 27.93 9.89 20.78
N PRO A 12 28.46 9.22 19.73
CA PRO A 12 27.83 8.00 19.28
C PRO A 12 27.92 7.04 20.47
N SER A 13 26.81 6.92 21.20
CA SER A 13 26.65 5.86 22.18
C SER A 13 27.17 4.57 21.54
N ILE A 14 27.92 3.76 22.28
CA ILE A 14 28.55 2.51 21.80
C ILE A 14 27.54 1.66 20.99
N ALA A 15 26.24 1.77 21.32
CA ALA A 15 25.12 1.23 20.57
C ALA A 15 25.07 1.63 19.08
N VAL A 16 25.28 2.90 18.72
CA VAL A 16 25.22 3.41 17.34
C VAL A 16 26.41 2.92 16.52
N GLU A 17 27.61 2.83 17.10
CA GLU A 17 28.77 2.24 16.43
C GLU A 17 28.61 0.74 16.19
N ILE A 18 28.12 -0.02 17.18
CA ILE A 18 27.83 -1.45 17.03
C ILE A 18 26.74 -1.66 15.97
N LEU A 19 25.68 -0.84 16.00
CA LEU A 19 24.59 -0.93 15.02
C LEU A 19 25.09 -0.63 13.60
N THR A 20 25.94 0.38 13.44
CA THR A 20 26.52 0.72 12.13
C THR A 20 27.42 -0.41 11.64
N ARG A 21 28.27 -1.01 12.49
CA ARG A 21 29.09 -2.16 12.10
C ARG A 21 28.29 -3.42 11.77
N MET A 22 27.16 -3.65 12.44
CA MET A 22 26.23 -4.76 12.13
C MET A 22 25.48 -4.52 10.80
N VAL A 23 25.04 -3.28 10.54
CA VAL A 23 24.29 -2.93 9.32
C VAL A 23 25.20 -2.75 8.10
N SER A 24 26.46 -2.34 8.28
CA SER A 24 27.43 -2.18 7.19
C SER A 24 27.91 -3.51 6.58
N PHE A 25 27.51 -4.67 7.13
CA PHE A 25 27.67 -5.93 6.42
C PHE A 25 26.70 -5.95 5.23
N PRO A 26 27.21 -5.92 3.98
CA PRO A 26 26.36 -5.80 2.79
C PRO A 26 25.31 -6.92 2.72
N GLY A 27 25.62 -8.11 3.25
CA GLY A 27 24.68 -9.24 3.31
C GLY A 27 23.39 -8.96 4.10
N ILE A 28 23.47 -8.25 5.23
CA ILE A 28 22.30 -7.94 6.06
C ILE A 28 21.36 -6.98 5.34
N VAL A 29 21.90 -5.95 4.69
CA VAL A 29 21.10 -4.98 3.93
C VAL A 29 20.34 -5.65 2.79
N PHE A 30 20.97 -6.57 2.05
CA PHE A 30 20.31 -7.31 0.98
C PHE A 30 19.19 -8.23 1.49
N VAL A 31 19.38 -8.89 2.65
CA VAL A 31 18.35 -9.74 3.25
C VAL A 31 17.14 -8.91 3.68
N PHE A 32 17.35 -7.76 4.36
CA PHE A 32 16.26 -6.89 4.78
C PHE A 32 15.56 -6.22 3.59
N ALA A 33 16.29 -5.75 2.59
CA ALA A 33 15.70 -5.20 1.37
C ALA A 33 14.87 -6.27 0.63
N GLY A 34 15.37 -7.50 0.56
CA GLY A 34 14.68 -8.63 -0.05
C GLY A 34 13.38 -8.99 0.68
N THR A 35 13.40 -9.08 2.01
CA THR A 35 12.20 -9.43 2.79
C THR A 35 11.12 -8.36 2.67
N ILE A 36 11.49 -7.08 2.75
CA ILE A 36 10.53 -5.97 2.56
C ILE A 36 9.93 -6.00 1.16
N ALA A 37 10.74 -6.24 0.12
CA ALA A 37 10.26 -6.34 -1.25
C ALA A 37 9.26 -7.48 -1.45
N ILE A 38 9.56 -8.66 -0.91
CA ILE A 38 8.68 -9.83 -0.99
C ILE A 38 7.34 -9.53 -0.30
N VAL A 39 7.38 -8.99 0.91
CA VAL A 39 6.17 -8.64 1.66
C VAL A 39 5.33 -7.63 0.87
N ALA A 40 5.94 -6.58 0.32
CA ALA A 40 5.23 -5.57 -0.47
C ALA A 40 4.53 -6.17 -1.71
N ILE A 41 5.19 -7.10 -2.41
CA ILE A 41 4.62 -7.79 -3.57
C ILE A 41 3.43 -8.65 -3.15
N VAL A 42 3.56 -9.44 -2.09
CA VAL A 42 2.48 -10.30 -1.59
C VAL A 42 1.26 -9.46 -1.22
N PHE A 43 1.44 -8.42 -0.42
CA PHE A 43 0.33 -7.51 -0.06
C PHE A 43 -0.29 -6.84 -1.29
N GLY A 44 0.52 -6.41 -2.25
CA GLY A 44 0.04 -5.84 -3.52
C GLY A 44 -0.87 -6.79 -4.29
N THR A 45 -0.46 -8.06 -4.44
CA THR A 45 -1.24 -9.08 -5.17
C THR A 45 -2.54 -9.45 -4.46
N VAL A 46 -2.52 -9.57 -3.13
CA VAL A 46 -3.72 -9.88 -2.32
C VAL A 46 -4.75 -8.76 -2.46
N THR A 47 -4.34 -7.50 -2.33
CA THR A 47 -5.25 -6.36 -2.46
C THR A 47 -5.90 -6.29 -3.84
N GLN A 48 -5.14 -6.54 -4.92
CA GLN A 48 -5.70 -6.56 -6.28
C GLN A 48 -6.72 -7.69 -6.48
N THR A 49 -6.44 -8.86 -5.88
CA THR A 49 -7.34 -10.01 -5.95
C THR A 49 -8.66 -9.73 -5.24
N LEU A 50 -8.60 -9.15 -4.04
CA LEU A 50 -9.80 -8.78 -3.28
C LEU A 50 -10.67 -7.76 -4.01
N GLN A 51 -10.06 -6.70 -4.58
CA GLN A 51 -10.80 -5.70 -5.37
C GLN A 51 -11.49 -6.31 -6.60
N THR A 52 -10.87 -7.32 -7.21
CA THR A 52 -11.46 -7.99 -8.38
C THR A 52 -12.67 -8.82 -7.95
N ARG A 53 -12.55 -9.56 -6.84
CA ARG A 53 -13.65 -10.36 -6.28
C ARG A 53 -14.84 -9.52 -5.85
N GLU A 54 -14.61 -8.41 -5.14
CA GLU A 54 -15.68 -7.50 -4.74
C GLU A 54 -16.44 -6.97 -5.96
N ARG A 55 -15.74 -6.57 -7.03
CA ARG A 55 -16.39 -6.10 -8.26
C ARG A 55 -17.24 -7.16 -8.93
N GLU A 56 -16.76 -8.40 -8.96
CA GLU A 56 -17.53 -9.51 -9.52
C GLU A 56 -18.76 -9.81 -8.67
N GLN A 57 -18.62 -9.76 -7.35
CA GLN A 57 -19.73 -9.97 -6.42
C GLN A 57 -20.79 -8.86 -6.54
N THR A 58 -20.38 -7.59 -6.52
CA THR A 58 -21.30 -6.45 -6.70
C THR A 58 -22.04 -6.52 -8.04
N ARG A 59 -21.41 -6.99 -9.12
CA ARG A 59 -22.10 -7.20 -10.41
C ARG A 59 -23.19 -8.26 -10.34
N ARG A 60 -22.96 -9.34 -9.58
CA ARG A 60 -23.95 -10.41 -9.38
C ARG A 60 -25.10 -9.93 -8.50
N GLU A 61 -24.81 -9.17 -7.46
CA GLU A 61 -25.82 -8.57 -6.58
C GLU A 61 -26.70 -7.56 -7.33
N ILE A 62 -26.10 -6.68 -8.14
CA ILE A 62 -26.86 -5.74 -8.98
C ILE A 62 -27.76 -6.49 -9.97
N ALA A 63 -27.29 -7.60 -10.55
CA ALA A 63 -28.11 -8.41 -11.46
C ALA A 63 -29.30 -9.07 -10.74
N ALA A 64 -29.09 -9.55 -9.50
CA ALA A 64 -30.17 -10.08 -8.67
C ALA A 64 -31.20 -9.00 -8.33
N TYR A 65 -30.76 -7.81 -7.88
CA TYR A 65 -31.68 -6.71 -7.58
C TYR A 65 -32.44 -6.20 -8.80
N LEU A 66 -31.83 -6.25 -9.99
CA LEU A 66 -32.51 -5.92 -11.24
C LEU A 66 -33.56 -6.98 -11.60
N ALA A 67 -33.24 -8.27 -11.42
CA ALA A 67 -34.18 -9.36 -11.66
C ALA A 67 -35.35 -9.37 -10.66
N GLU A 68 -35.10 -8.96 -9.42
CA GLU A 68 -36.11 -8.80 -8.38
C GLU A 68 -36.95 -7.51 -8.54
N GLY A 69 -36.54 -6.60 -9.44
CA GLY A 69 -37.23 -5.33 -9.69
C GLY A 69 -37.05 -4.30 -8.57
N MET A 70 -36.11 -4.51 -7.65
CA MET A 70 -35.77 -3.60 -6.54
C MET A 70 -34.98 -2.37 -7.02
N ILE A 71 -34.44 -2.42 -8.24
CA ILE A 71 -33.72 -1.34 -8.89
C ILE A 71 -34.13 -1.21 -10.35
N ASP A 72 -34.18 0.01 -10.86
CA ASP A 72 -34.47 0.28 -12.27
C ASP A 72 -33.25 0.00 -13.17
N SER A 73 -33.51 -0.39 -14.43
CA SER A 73 -32.48 -0.72 -15.43
C SER A 73 -31.49 0.43 -15.66
N ASP A 74 -31.97 1.67 -15.74
CA ASP A 74 -31.10 2.84 -15.98
C ASP A 74 -30.18 3.08 -14.77
N THR A 75 -30.72 2.84 -13.58
CA THR A 75 -29.95 2.96 -12.33
C THR A 75 -28.89 1.86 -12.23
N ALA A 76 -29.22 0.62 -12.60
CA ALA A 76 -28.29 -0.50 -12.66
C ALA A 76 -27.14 -0.24 -13.66
N GLU A 77 -27.44 0.28 -14.86
CA GLU A 77 -26.42 0.67 -15.83
C GLU A 77 -25.49 1.76 -15.26
N MET A 78 -26.05 2.77 -14.59
CA MET A 78 -25.28 3.85 -13.98
C MET A 78 -24.33 3.34 -12.88
N LEU A 79 -24.79 2.42 -12.01
CA LEU A 79 -23.96 1.83 -10.95
C LEU A 79 -22.78 1.04 -11.52
N LEU A 80 -23.04 0.23 -12.56
CA LEU A 80 -21.99 -0.53 -13.26
C LEU A 80 -20.97 0.39 -13.95
N LYS A 81 -21.43 1.53 -14.51
CA LYS A 81 -20.55 2.55 -15.14
C LYS A 81 -19.70 3.30 -14.11
N ARG A 82 -20.25 3.64 -12.93
CA ARG A 82 -19.53 4.35 -11.86
C ARG A 82 -18.43 3.49 -11.23
N GLY A 83 -18.69 2.18 -11.04
CA GLY A 83 -17.68 1.23 -10.55
C GLY A 83 -16.42 1.13 -11.41
N LYS A 84 -16.51 1.37 -12.73
CA LYS A 84 -15.35 1.40 -13.65
C LYS A 84 -14.50 2.69 -13.55
N ARG A 85 -15.06 3.81 -13.06
CA ARG A 85 -14.43 5.14 -13.17
C ARG A 85 -13.58 5.53 -11.95
N ASN A 86 -13.90 5.00 -10.76
CA ASN A 86 -13.20 5.37 -9.51
C ASN A 86 -11.78 4.81 -9.37
N SER A 87 -11.33 3.89 -10.23
CA SER A 87 -9.94 3.40 -10.21
C SER A 87 -8.94 4.28 -10.95
N ARG A 88 -9.37 5.40 -11.55
CA ARG A 88 -8.51 6.28 -12.36
C ARG A 88 -8.15 7.61 -11.68
N LYS A 89 -8.60 7.85 -10.43
CA LYS A 89 -8.36 9.11 -9.69
C LYS A 89 -7.55 8.84 -8.41
N LYS A 90 -6.29 8.43 -8.56
CA LYS A 90 -5.31 8.35 -7.47
C LYS A 90 -3.89 8.61 -7.98
N ASN A 91 -3.68 9.82 -8.47
CA ASN A 91 -2.42 10.51 -8.82
C ASN A 91 -2.89 11.65 -9.71
N ILE A 92 -2.97 12.88 -9.25
CA ILE A 92 -1.86 13.82 -9.09
C ILE A 92 -2.45 14.90 -8.18
N ASP A 93 -1.93 15.07 -6.97
CA ASP A 93 -2.03 16.30 -6.16
C ASP A 93 -1.21 16.06 -4.88
N CYS A 94 0.10 16.25 -5.00
CA CYS A 94 1.07 16.65 -3.96
C CYS A 94 2.24 17.30 -4.70
#